data_AF-A0A258HDJ4-F1
#
_entry.id   AF-A0A258HDJ4-F1
#
_cell.length_a   1.000
_cell.length_b   1.000
_cell.length_c   1.000
_cell.angle_alpha   90.00
_cell.angle_beta   90.00
_cell.angle_gamma   90.00
#
_symmetry.space_group_name_H-M   'P 1'
#
loop_
_entity.id
_entity.type
_entity.pdbx_description
1 polymer ?
#
loop_
_entity_poly.entity_id
_entity_poly.type
_entity_poly.pdbx_seq_one_letter_code
_entity_poly.pdbx_strand_id
1 'polypeptide(L)'
;MNRAAVLSILIALSGLPAAASVQDDLEQLQAQYRDEQVRARRLRADARDAQTEITALDRELATLRSDQTADDMQLSAQRQRLRDLGRREAAIVAELAQARDGQGRLLSALQMMSRKPPPPLLIPADRAVDTVRAAILMRAMAPEMQRRAAAFATRQAEVVRIRRLAVLSSERLLTTESAQGDRRAEIEDLSGRRTALLAVLRADAALAERAAAALETRIRNLGGRPATVTDAPTPSTRLPGGRARLTAPVSGAPLAKSGQGLRWAAPAGAVASPAAGRVDHAGPLSGWGEVVILDLGGGWRAVVAGLDTISVETGERVADGQALGSTARGGEVYFELRREDRAVDPAPYL
;
A
#
# COMPACT_ATOMS: atom_id res chain seq x y z
N MET A 1 76.31 -68.85 36.78
CA MET A 1 76.91 -67.98 35.75
C MET A 1 75.89 -67.75 34.63
N ASN A 2 75.64 -66.47 34.36
CA ASN A 2 75.14 -65.80 33.15
C ASN A 2 73.66 -65.84 32.68
N ARG A 3 73.21 -64.61 32.37
CA ARG A 3 71.91 -64.06 31.98
C ARG A 3 71.73 -63.99 30.45
N ALA A 4 70.47 -63.98 29.98
CA ALA A 4 69.89 -63.17 28.87
C ALA A 4 68.41 -63.62 28.69
N ALA A 5 67.33 -62.84 28.87
CA ALA A 5 66.83 -61.59 28.25
C ALA A 5 66.31 -61.72 26.80
N VAL A 6 65.23 -60.98 26.49
CA VAL A 6 64.52 -60.71 25.20
C VAL A 6 63.20 -61.51 25.03
N LEU A 7 62.00 -60.96 25.31
CA LEU A 7 61.19 -59.90 24.67
C LEU A 7 60.49 -60.37 23.37
N SER A 8 59.14 -60.45 23.38
CA SER A 8 58.25 -60.51 22.19
C SER A 8 56.83 -60.14 22.67
N ILE A 9 56.53 -58.84 22.83
CA ILE A 9 55.86 -57.96 21.86
C ILE A 9 54.45 -58.46 21.50
N LEU A 10 53.47 -57.85 22.19
CA LEU A 10 52.07 -57.75 21.76
C LEU A 10 52.01 -57.04 20.40
N ILE A 11 51.46 -57.71 19.40
CA ILE A 11 50.95 -57.05 18.19
C ILE A 11 49.49 -56.69 18.47
N ALA A 12 49.28 -55.49 19.03
CA ALA A 12 47.99 -54.80 18.94
C ALA A 12 47.99 -54.07 17.60
N LEU A 13 47.48 -54.73 16.57
CA LEU A 13 47.35 -54.16 15.23
C LEU A 13 46.20 -53.13 15.25
N SER A 14 46.59 -51.87 15.40
CA SER A 14 45.76 -50.68 15.27
C SER A 14 45.25 -50.53 13.83
N GLY A 15 44.02 -50.98 13.58
CA GLY A 15 43.35 -50.80 12.30
C GLY A 15 41.90 -50.35 12.48
N LEU A 16 41.65 -49.19 13.11
CA LEU A 16 40.28 -48.71 13.37
C LEU A 16 40.00 -47.18 13.32
N PRO A 17 40.89 -46.23 12.92
CA PRO A 17 40.47 -44.83 12.92
C PRO A 17 39.60 -44.43 11.71
N ALA A 18 39.72 -45.12 10.57
CA ALA A 18 39.07 -44.71 9.32
C ALA A 18 37.58 -45.07 9.23
N ALA A 19 37.15 -46.18 9.84
CA ALA A 19 35.74 -46.56 9.85
C ALA A 19 34.92 -45.73 10.85
N ALA A 20 35.52 -45.41 12.00
CA ALA A 20 34.89 -44.54 13.01
C ALA A 20 34.71 -43.11 12.50
N SER A 21 35.69 -42.54 11.79
CA SER A 21 35.57 -41.18 11.24
C SER A 21 34.49 -41.06 10.17
N VAL A 22 34.31 -42.08 9.32
CA VAL A 22 33.24 -42.08 8.30
C VAL A 22 31.86 -42.19 8.95
N GLN A 23 31.74 -42.91 10.06
CA GLN A 23 30.50 -43.04 10.82
C GLN A 23 30.09 -41.71 11.46
N ASP A 24 31.03 -41.02 12.12
CA ASP A 24 30.80 -39.70 12.73
C ASP A 24 30.47 -38.63 11.68
N ASP A 25 31.18 -38.62 10.54
CA ASP A 25 30.90 -37.74 9.41
C ASP A 25 29.49 -37.97 8.85
N LEU A 26 29.06 -39.23 8.79
CA LEU A 26 27.72 -39.58 8.30
C LEU A 26 26.63 -39.13 9.29
N GLU A 27 26.85 -39.27 10.60
CA GLU A 27 25.92 -38.78 11.62
C GLU A 27 25.79 -37.25 11.58
N GLN A 28 26.90 -36.52 11.45
CA GLN A 28 26.87 -35.06 11.27
C GLN A 28 26.13 -34.65 10.00
N LEU A 29 26.40 -35.30 8.87
CA LEU A 29 25.70 -35.01 7.61
C LEU A 29 24.21 -35.33 7.69
N GLN A 30 23.82 -36.40 8.40
CA GLN A 30 22.42 -36.72 8.64
C GLN A 30 21.73 -35.67 9.52
N ALA A 31 22.41 -35.15 10.55
CA ALA A 31 21.89 -34.06 11.36
C ALA A 31 21.70 -32.78 10.53
N GLN A 32 22.72 -32.37 9.78
CA GLN A 32 22.65 -31.22 8.87
C GLN A 32 21.52 -31.36 7.84
N TYR A 33 21.35 -32.55 7.27
CA TYR A 33 20.27 -32.84 6.33
C TYR A 33 18.88 -32.72 6.97
N ARG A 34 18.71 -33.16 8.22
CA ARG A 34 17.44 -33.00 8.96
C ARG A 34 17.13 -31.54 9.25
N ASP A 35 18.12 -30.77 9.70
CA ASP A 35 17.96 -29.34 9.97
C ASP A 35 17.56 -28.59 8.68
N GLU A 36 18.19 -28.92 7.56
CA GLU A 36 17.91 -28.26 6.29
C GLU A 36 16.58 -28.68 5.66
N GLN A 37 16.13 -29.92 5.90
CA GLN A 37 14.77 -30.36 5.62
C GLN A 37 13.73 -29.55 6.43
N VAL A 38 13.98 -29.31 7.72
CA VAL A 38 13.09 -28.49 8.56
C VAL A 38 13.06 -27.04 8.07
N ARG A 39 14.21 -26.48 7.71
CA ARG A 39 14.31 -25.13 7.13
C ARG A 39 13.54 -25.02 5.81
N ALA A 40 13.73 -25.97 4.89
CA ALA A 40 13.01 -25.99 3.61
C ALA A 40 11.48 -26.12 3.79
N ARG A 41 11.02 -26.86 4.82
CA ARG A 41 9.58 -26.92 5.17
C ARG A 41 9.04 -25.59 5.67
N ARG A 42 9.78 -24.89 6.55
CA ARG A 42 9.40 -23.55 7.02
C ARG A 42 9.28 -22.57 5.84
N LEU A 43 10.30 -22.49 5.00
CA LEU A 43 10.28 -21.63 3.82
C LEU A 43 9.13 -21.95 2.84
N ARG A 44 8.75 -23.23 2.71
CA ARG A 44 7.56 -23.60 1.91
C ARG A 44 6.25 -23.16 2.57
N ALA A 45 6.15 -23.20 3.89
CA ALA A 45 4.99 -22.68 4.60
C ALA A 45 4.91 -21.15 4.44
N ASP A 46 6.03 -20.46 4.60
CA ASP A 46 6.12 -19.00 4.43
C ASP A 46 5.78 -18.59 2.99
N ALA A 47 6.25 -19.35 2.00
CA ALA A 47 5.89 -19.13 0.59
C ALA A 47 4.39 -19.33 0.31
N ARG A 48 3.71 -20.25 1.00
CA ARG A 48 2.25 -20.42 0.90
C ARG A 48 1.49 -19.26 1.54
N ASP A 49 1.95 -18.78 2.69
CA ASP A 49 1.35 -17.63 3.35
C ASP A 49 1.54 -16.35 2.51
N ALA A 50 2.74 -16.12 2.00
CA ALA A 50 3.03 -15.00 1.13
C ALA A 50 2.30 -15.09 -0.23
N GLN A 51 1.98 -16.30 -0.72
CA GLN A 51 1.10 -16.47 -1.89
C GLN A 51 -0.31 -15.94 -1.63
N THR A 52 -0.79 -16.00 -0.38
CA THR A 52 -2.08 -15.42 0.01
C THR A 52 -2.02 -13.89 -0.04
N GLU A 53 -0.93 -13.30 0.44
CA GLU A 53 -0.67 -11.86 0.35
C GLU A 53 -0.56 -11.39 -1.11
N ILE A 54 0.17 -12.11 -1.96
CA ILE A 54 0.26 -11.84 -3.41
C ILE A 54 -1.12 -11.88 -4.06
N THR A 55 -1.96 -12.85 -3.68
CA THR A 55 -3.33 -12.95 -4.22
C THR A 55 -4.20 -11.76 -3.77
N ALA A 56 -4.00 -11.26 -2.55
CA ALA A 56 -4.68 -10.06 -2.07
C ALA A 56 -4.21 -8.81 -2.84
N LEU A 57 -2.90 -8.64 -3.00
CA LEU A 57 -2.30 -7.56 -3.81
C LEU A 57 -2.78 -7.61 -5.27
N ASP A 58 -2.92 -8.80 -5.85
CA ASP A 58 -3.43 -8.97 -7.21
C ASP A 58 -4.88 -8.49 -7.35
N ARG A 59 -5.73 -8.75 -6.35
CA ARG A 59 -7.12 -8.26 -6.34
C ARG A 59 -7.16 -6.74 -6.19
N GLU A 60 -6.35 -6.19 -5.30
CA GLU A 60 -6.24 -4.75 -5.06
C GLU A 60 -5.74 -4.01 -6.32
N LEU A 61 -4.68 -4.52 -6.95
CA LEU A 61 -4.17 -3.99 -8.22
C LEU A 61 -5.21 -4.09 -9.34
N ALA A 62 -6.00 -5.17 -9.39
CA ALA A 62 -7.07 -5.31 -10.38
C ALA A 62 -8.16 -4.25 -10.17
N THR A 63 -8.57 -3.99 -8.92
CA THR A 63 -9.54 -2.94 -8.60
C THR A 63 -9.00 -1.56 -8.95
N LEU A 64 -7.75 -1.24 -8.56
CA LEU A 64 -7.14 0.06 -8.85
C LEU A 64 -6.98 0.31 -10.36
N ARG A 65 -6.62 -0.71 -11.15
CA ARG A 65 -6.50 -0.60 -12.62
C ARG A 65 -7.85 -0.42 -13.31
N SER A 66 -8.90 -1.06 -12.78
CA SER A 66 -10.27 -0.85 -13.26
C SER A 66 -10.70 0.59 -13.03
N ASP A 67 -10.49 1.10 -11.81
CA ASP A 67 -10.83 2.48 -11.46
C ASP A 67 -10.00 3.49 -12.28
N GLN A 68 -8.70 3.22 -12.47
CA GLN A 68 -7.84 4.03 -13.32
C GLN A 68 -8.39 4.14 -14.75
N THR A 69 -8.94 3.06 -15.30
CA THR A 69 -9.54 3.06 -16.65
C THR A 69 -10.79 3.94 -16.70
N ALA A 70 -11.63 3.90 -15.67
CA ALA A 70 -12.79 4.78 -15.55
C ALA A 70 -12.38 6.26 -15.43
N ASP A 71 -11.36 6.56 -14.64
CA ASP A 71 -10.80 7.90 -14.47
C ASP A 71 -10.20 8.43 -15.78
N ASP A 72 -9.48 7.60 -16.53
CA ASP A 72 -8.91 7.98 -17.83
C ASP A 72 -10.01 8.35 -18.85
N MET A 73 -11.15 7.64 -18.84
CA MET A 73 -12.32 8.00 -19.66
C MET A 73 -12.92 9.34 -19.22
N GLN A 74 -13.05 9.58 -17.91
CA GLN A 74 -13.56 10.83 -17.37
C GLN A 74 -12.64 12.02 -17.73
N LEU A 75 -11.32 11.85 -17.58
CA LEU A 75 -10.32 12.85 -17.95
C LEU A 75 -10.38 13.18 -19.44
N SER A 76 -10.51 12.17 -20.29
CA SER A 76 -10.66 12.37 -21.74
C SER A 76 -11.90 13.20 -22.07
N ALA A 77 -13.04 12.89 -21.42
CA ALA A 77 -14.28 13.65 -21.59
C ALA A 77 -14.16 15.10 -21.10
N GLN A 78 -13.51 15.33 -19.95
CA GLN A 78 -13.26 16.68 -19.42
C GLN A 78 -12.36 17.52 -20.34
N ARG A 79 -11.25 16.93 -20.84
CA ARG A 79 -10.36 17.56 -21.82
C ARG A 79 -11.10 17.90 -23.11
N GLN A 80 -11.94 16.99 -23.60
CA GLN A 80 -12.75 17.23 -24.79
C GLN A 80 -13.72 18.41 -24.58
N ARG A 81 -14.38 18.47 -23.43
CA ARG A 81 -15.28 19.57 -23.08
C ARG A 81 -14.56 20.93 -23.04
N LEU A 82 -13.34 20.98 -22.51
CA LEU A 82 -12.50 22.20 -22.57
C LEU A 82 -12.17 22.60 -24.01
N ARG A 83 -11.82 21.64 -24.87
CA ARG A 83 -11.60 21.90 -26.31
C ARG A 83 -12.85 22.42 -27.00
N ASP A 84 -14.03 21.88 -26.67
CA ASP A 84 -15.32 22.35 -27.21
C ASP A 84 -15.64 23.78 -26.75
N LEU A 85 -15.39 24.10 -25.47
CA LEU A 85 -15.57 25.46 -24.94
C LEU A 85 -14.63 26.45 -25.65
N GLY A 86 -13.35 26.10 -25.82
CA GLY A 86 -12.38 26.93 -26.55
C GLY A 86 -12.76 27.16 -28.00
N ARG A 87 -13.25 26.12 -28.71
CA ARG A 87 -13.76 26.26 -30.09
C ARG A 87 -14.98 27.18 -30.17
N ARG A 88 -15.92 27.05 -29.23
CA ARG A 88 -17.10 27.93 -29.16
C ARG A 88 -16.72 29.39 -28.88
N GLU A 89 -15.80 29.62 -27.94
CA GLU A 89 -15.28 30.96 -27.67
C GLU A 89 -14.65 31.57 -28.92
N ALA A 90 -13.73 30.83 -29.57
CA ALA A 90 -13.04 31.31 -30.76
C ALA A 90 -14.01 31.68 -31.90
N ALA A 91 -15.06 30.88 -32.10
CA ALA A 91 -16.10 31.17 -33.09
C ALA A 91 -16.83 32.50 -32.78
N ILE A 92 -17.27 32.70 -31.53
CA ILE A 92 -17.97 33.93 -31.14
C ILE A 92 -17.04 35.14 -31.22
N VAL A 93 -15.77 34.99 -30.81
CA VAL A 93 -14.78 36.08 -30.90
C VAL A 93 -14.52 36.46 -32.37
N ALA A 94 -14.44 35.49 -33.28
CA ALA A 94 -14.29 35.74 -34.70
C ALA A 94 -15.52 36.46 -35.30
N GLU A 95 -16.74 36.03 -34.93
CA GLU A 95 -17.99 36.70 -35.31
C GLU A 95 -18.01 38.17 -34.85
N LEU A 96 -17.61 38.42 -33.58
CA LEU A 96 -17.54 39.76 -33.01
C LEU A 96 -16.49 40.63 -33.69
N ALA A 97 -15.33 40.07 -34.07
CA ALA A 97 -14.28 40.79 -34.79
C ALA A 97 -14.76 41.24 -36.17
N GLN A 98 -15.35 40.32 -36.95
CA GLN A 98 -15.91 40.64 -38.27
C GLN A 98 -17.00 41.72 -38.19
N ALA A 99 -17.86 41.65 -37.17
CA ALA A 99 -18.88 42.65 -36.92
C ALA A 99 -18.29 44.04 -36.62
N ARG A 100 -17.23 44.10 -35.79
CA ARG A 100 -16.54 45.35 -35.44
C ARG A 100 -15.91 46.00 -36.67
N ASP A 101 -15.32 45.23 -37.58
CA ASP A 101 -14.74 45.74 -38.83
C ASP A 101 -15.80 46.32 -39.78
N GLY A 102 -16.98 45.69 -39.83
CA GLY A 102 -18.13 46.20 -40.58
C GLY A 102 -18.67 47.52 -40.00
N GLN A 103 -18.82 47.58 -38.67
CA GLN A 103 -19.27 48.79 -37.98
C GLN A 103 -18.27 49.94 -38.11
N GLY A 104 -16.97 49.69 -37.99
CA GLY A 104 -15.93 50.70 -38.17
C GLY A 104 -16.02 51.37 -39.54
N ARG A 105 -16.17 50.56 -40.61
CA ARG A 105 -16.36 51.08 -41.98
C ARG A 105 -17.61 51.94 -42.11
N LEU A 106 -18.74 51.53 -41.53
CA LEU A 106 -19.97 52.30 -41.56
C LEU A 106 -19.83 53.64 -40.80
N LEU A 107 -19.28 53.60 -39.58
CA LEU A 107 -19.08 54.80 -38.77
C LEU A 107 -18.12 55.78 -39.45
N SER A 108 -17.05 55.29 -40.09
CA SER A 108 -16.16 56.12 -40.91
C SER A 108 -16.89 56.76 -42.09
N ALA A 109 -17.75 56.02 -42.80
CA ALA A 109 -18.56 56.57 -43.89
C ALA A 109 -19.54 57.65 -43.41
N LEU A 110 -20.22 57.43 -42.28
CA LEU A 110 -21.12 58.41 -41.66
C LEU A 110 -20.37 59.66 -41.20
N GLN A 111 -19.21 59.50 -40.56
CA GLN A 111 -18.36 60.60 -40.12
C GLN A 111 -17.81 61.41 -41.30
N MET A 112 -17.46 60.74 -42.42
CA MET A 112 -17.00 61.41 -43.64
C MET A 112 -18.11 62.25 -44.27
N MET A 113 -19.34 61.71 -44.35
CA MET A 113 -20.53 62.41 -44.84
C MET A 113 -20.88 63.63 -43.96
N SER A 114 -20.67 63.54 -42.64
CA SER A 114 -20.90 64.64 -41.70
C SER A 114 -19.81 65.73 -41.74
N ARG A 115 -18.54 65.39 -41.98
CA ARG A 115 -17.40 66.32 -41.94
C ARG A 115 -17.12 67.05 -43.27
N LYS A 116 -17.49 66.46 -44.41
CA LYS A 116 -17.48 67.11 -45.73
C LYS A 116 -18.89 67.09 -46.32
N PRO A 117 -19.83 67.90 -45.81
CA PRO A 117 -21.05 68.15 -46.56
C PRO A 117 -20.66 68.76 -47.92
N PRO A 118 -21.26 68.35 -49.05
CA PRO A 118 -20.95 68.94 -50.35
C PRO A 118 -21.11 70.47 -50.26
N PRO A 119 -20.19 71.26 -50.82
CA PRO A 119 -20.12 72.70 -50.59
C PRO A 119 -21.43 73.39 -50.98
N PRO A 120 -21.97 74.31 -50.15
CA PRO A 120 -23.21 75.02 -50.43
C PRO A 120 -22.91 76.15 -51.42
N LEU A 121 -22.63 75.81 -52.67
CA LEU A 121 -22.56 76.77 -53.76
C LEU A 121 -23.46 76.26 -54.88
N LEU A 122 -24.63 76.89 -54.96
CA LEU A 122 -25.73 76.73 -55.93
C LEU A 122 -26.60 75.46 -55.72
N ILE A 123 -27.74 75.63 -55.03
CA ILE A 123 -28.76 74.60 -54.80
C ILE A 123 -29.98 74.88 -55.69
N PRO A 124 -30.32 74.01 -56.65
CA PRO A 124 -31.69 73.80 -57.08
C PRO A 124 -32.45 72.91 -56.06
N ALA A 125 -33.78 73.05 -55.96
CA ALA A 125 -34.66 72.55 -54.88
C ALA A 125 -34.57 71.04 -54.56
N ASP A 126 -33.97 70.27 -55.45
CA ASP A 126 -33.74 68.84 -55.45
C ASP A 126 -32.75 68.35 -54.37
N ARG A 127 -31.78 69.15 -53.90
CA ARG A 127 -30.79 68.70 -52.89
C ARG A 127 -31.24 68.82 -51.42
N ALA A 128 -32.22 69.68 -51.12
CA ALA A 128 -32.86 69.69 -49.80
C ALA A 128 -33.61 68.37 -49.56
N VAL A 129 -34.23 67.83 -50.63
CA VAL A 129 -34.88 66.52 -50.63
C VAL A 129 -33.88 65.41 -50.36
N ASP A 130 -32.66 65.47 -50.91
CA ASP A 130 -31.61 64.47 -50.65
C ASP A 130 -31.16 64.42 -49.20
N THR A 131 -31.10 65.56 -48.51
CA THR A 131 -30.71 65.64 -47.09
C THR A 131 -31.82 65.07 -46.20
N VAL A 132 -33.07 65.41 -46.49
CA VAL A 132 -34.24 64.82 -45.82
C VAL A 132 -34.32 63.31 -46.09
N ARG A 133 -34.05 62.87 -47.34
CA ARG A 133 -34.02 61.45 -47.72
C ARG A 133 -32.92 60.70 -46.96
N ALA A 134 -31.73 61.26 -46.83
CA ALA A 134 -30.64 60.68 -46.03
C ALA A 134 -31.01 60.59 -44.54
N ALA A 135 -31.65 61.61 -43.96
CA ALA A 135 -32.12 61.58 -42.57
C ALA A 135 -33.23 60.54 -42.34
N ILE A 136 -34.16 60.40 -43.28
CA ILE A 136 -35.21 59.36 -43.26
C ILE A 136 -34.58 57.97 -43.33
N LEU A 137 -33.61 57.76 -44.23
CA LEU A 137 -32.88 56.49 -44.36
C LEU A 137 -32.10 56.16 -43.07
N MET A 138 -31.41 57.13 -42.47
CA MET A 138 -30.71 56.93 -41.20
C MET A 138 -31.68 56.58 -40.05
N ARG A 139 -32.81 57.27 -39.96
CA ARG A 139 -33.85 56.96 -38.97
C ARG A 139 -34.47 55.58 -39.19
N ALA A 140 -34.64 55.16 -40.44
CA ALA A 140 -35.12 53.82 -40.78
C ALA A 140 -34.10 52.71 -40.43
N MET A 141 -32.80 53.00 -40.49
CA MET A 141 -31.74 52.05 -40.13
C MET A 141 -31.46 51.96 -38.62
N ALA A 142 -31.81 52.98 -37.83
CA ALA A 142 -31.51 53.05 -36.39
C ALA A 142 -32.05 51.85 -35.57
N PRO A 143 -33.30 51.37 -35.76
CA PRO A 143 -33.81 50.22 -35.01
C PRO A 143 -33.03 48.93 -35.30
N GLU A 144 -32.63 48.73 -36.55
CA GLU A 144 -31.80 47.57 -36.94
C GLU A 144 -30.40 47.64 -36.32
N MET A 145 -29.81 48.83 -36.24
CA MET A 145 -28.53 49.02 -35.54
C MET A 145 -28.65 48.73 -34.04
N GLN A 146 -29.75 49.18 -33.40
CA GLN A 146 -30.02 48.87 -31.99
C GLN A 146 -30.20 47.37 -31.75
N ARG A 147 -30.94 46.66 -32.62
CA ARG A 147 -31.08 45.19 -32.55
C ARG A 147 -29.73 44.48 -32.63
N ARG A 148 -28.87 44.90 -33.58
CA ARG A 148 -27.52 44.34 -33.73
C ARG A 148 -26.64 44.60 -32.50
N ALA A 149 -26.68 45.82 -31.96
CA ALA A 149 -25.93 46.17 -30.75
C ALA A 149 -26.35 45.29 -29.55
N ALA A 150 -27.66 45.08 -29.36
CA ALA A 150 -28.16 44.18 -28.32
C ALA A 150 -27.68 42.73 -28.53
N ALA A 151 -27.72 42.23 -29.77
CA ALA A 151 -27.20 40.90 -30.10
C ALA A 151 -25.70 40.76 -29.79
N PHE A 152 -24.88 41.77 -30.06
CA PHE A 152 -23.45 41.76 -29.72
C PHE A 152 -23.21 41.76 -28.21
N ALA A 153 -23.98 42.54 -27.45
CA ALA A 153 -23.91 42.51 -25.99
C ALA A 153 -24.20 41.11 -25.43
N THR A 154 -25.21 40.42 -25.98
CA THR A 154 -25.53 39.03 -25.63
C THR A 154 -24.37 38.09 -25.96
N ARG A 155 -23.79 38.20 -27.16
CA ARG A 155 -22.63 37.38 -27.57
C ARG A 155 -21.40 37.63 -26.70
N GLN A 156 -21.14 38.88 -26.31
CA GLN A 156 -20.03 39.21 -25.40
C GLN A 156 -20.25 38.64 -24.00
N ALA A 157 -21.47 38.71 -23.48
CA ALA A 157 -21.83 38.06 -22.21
C ALA A 157 -21.65 36.53 -22.27
N GLU A 158 -21.95 35.91 -23.43
CA GLU A 158 -21.71 34.50 -23.66
C GLU A 158 -20.21 34.13 -23.61
N VAL A 159 -19.32 34.95 -24.21
CA VAL A 159 -17.87 34.75 -24.10
C VAL A 159 -17.40 34.78 -22.64
N VAL A 160 -17.86 35.76 -21.86
CA VAL A 160 -17.51 35.85 -20.42
C VAL A 160 -17.98 34.60 -19.66
N ARG A 161 -19.19 34.12 -19.97
CA ARG A 161 -19.74 32.88 -19.39
C ARG A 161 -18.90 31.66 -19.77
N ILE A 162 -18.53 31.51 -21.04
CA ILE A 162 -17.69 30.40 -21.53
C ILE A 162 -16.34 30.41 -20.83
N ARG A 163 -15.68 31.56 -20.72
CA ARG A 163 -14.41 31.70 -20.00
C ARG A 163 -14.50 31.25 -18.55
N ARG A 164 -15.55 31.69 -17.83
CA ARG A 164 -15.78 31.26 -16.45
C ARG A 164 -15.97 29.74 -16.35
N LEU A 165 -16.75 29.15 -17.26
CA LEU A 165 -16.94 27.70 -17.30
C LEU A 165 -15.64 26.95 -17.65
N ALA A 166 -14.80 27.51 -18.52
CA ALA A 166 -13.51 26.94 -18.88
C ALA A 166 -12.55 26.94 -17.68
N VAL A 167 -12.46 28.04 -16.93
CA VAL A 167 -11.65 28.10 -15.69
C VAL A 167 -12.09 27.02 -14.70
N LEU A 168 -13.38 26.95 -14.36
CA LEU A 168 -13.91 25.94 -13.44
C LEU A 168 -13.70 24.50 -13.94
N SER A 169 -13.76 24.29 -15.26
CA SER A 169 -13.52 22.98 -15.85
C SER A 169 -12.03 22.62 -15.83
N SER A 170 -11.14 23.61 -15.99
CA SER A 170 -9.69 23.44 -15.93
C SER A 170 -9.22 23.13 -14.51
N GLU A 171 -9.78 23.79 -13.50
CA GLU A 171 -9.50 23.51 -12.08
C GLU A 171 -9.87 22.08 -11.74
N ARG A 172 -11.09 21.64 -12.11
CA ARG A 172 -11.53 20.25 -11.90
C ARG A 172 -10.69 19.23 -12.66
N LEU A 173 -10.25 19.58 -13.88
CA LEU A 173 -9.37 18.72 -14.65
C LEU A 173 -8.03 18.54 -13.91
N LEU A 174 -7.44 19.63 -13.42
CA LEU A 174 -6.16 19.59 -12.70
C LEU A 174 -6.25 18.74 -11.42
N THR A 175 -7.33 18.87 -10.64
CA THR A 175 -7.51 18.03 -9.43
C THR A 175 -7.68 16.55 -9.78
N THR A 176 -8.41 16.26 -10.87
CA THR A 176 -8.59 14.87 -11.34
C THR A 176 -7.28 14.30 -11.90
N GLU A 177 -6.50 15.09 -12.63
CA GLU A 177 -5.19 14.68 -13.16
C GLU A 177 -4.18 14.41 -12.03
N SER A 178 -4.17 15.24 -10.98
CA SER A 178 -3.32 15.00 -9.80
C SER A 178 -3.68 13.69 -9.11
N ALA A 179 -4.97 13.46 -8.82
CA ALA A 179 -5.43 12.23 -8.19
C ALA A 179 -5.11 10.99 -9.04
N GLN A 180 -5.22 11.11 -10.37
CA GLN A 180 -4.83 10.05 -11.30
C GLN A 180 -3.31 9.79 -11.29
N GLY A 181 -2.50 10.83 -11.11
CA GLY A 181 -1.06 10.71 -10.91
C GLY A 181 -0.71 9.93 -9.64
N ASP A 182 -1.34 10.28 -8.52
CA ASP A 182 -1.14 9.62 -7.23
C ASP A 182 -1.52 8.13 -7.30
N ARG A 183 -2.66 7.82 -7.94
CA ARG A 183 -3.12 6.44 -8.15
C ARG A 183 -2.19 5.63 -9.03
N ARG A 184 -1.61 6.23 -10.08
CA ARG A 184 -0.61 5.56 -10.93
C ARG A 184 0.66 5.23 -10.14
N ALA A 185 1.11 6.15 -9.28
CA ALA A 185 2.25 5.90 -8.40
C ALA A 185 1.96 4.77 -7.39
N GLU A 186 0.75 4.73 -6.83
CA GLU A 186 0.31 3.64 -5.94
C GLU A 186 0.29 2.29 -6.65
N ILE A 187 -0.25 2.21 -7.87
CA ILE A 187 -0.24 0.99 -8.69
C ILE A 187 1.19 0.53 -9.00
N GLU A 188 2.10 1.46 -9.29
CA GLU A 188 3.52 1.17 -9.56
C GLU A 188 4.21 0.62 -8.31
N ASP A 189 4.04 1.27 -7.15
CA ASP A 189 4.61 0.82 -5.87
C ASP A 189 4.08 -0.57 -5.47
N LEU A 190 2.76 -0.78 -5.50
CA LEU A 190 2.15 -2.08 -5.19
C LEU A 190 2.61 -3.18 -6.17
N SER A 191 2.71 -2.85 -7.46
CA SER A 191 3.23 -3.79 -8.48
C SER A 191 4.71 -4.12 -8.22
N GLY A 192 5.50 -3.13 -7.81
CA GLY A 192 6.90 -3.29 -7.42
C GLY A 192 7.05 -4.20 -6.20
N ARG A 193 6.31 -3.93 -5.12
CA ARG A 193 6.29 -4.75 -3.90
C ARG A 193 5.89 -6.19 -4.18
N ARG A 194 4.82 -6.40 -4.97
CA ARG A 194 4.38 -7.74 -5.40
C ARG A 194 5.50 -8.48 -6.15
N THR A 195 6.18 -7.81 -7.07
CA THR A 195 7.24 -8.42 -7.88
C THR A 195 8.46 -8.77 -7.03
N ALA A 196 8.85 -7.87 -6.11
CA ALA A 196 9.93 -8.12 -5.16
C ALA A 196 9.61 -9.31 -4.23
N LEU A 197 8.40 -9.36 -3.67
CA LEU A 197 7.95 -10.47 -2.84
C LEU A 197 8.02 -11.81 -3.59
N LEU A 198 7.50 -11.86 -4.82
CA LEU A 198 7.60 -13.05 -5.67
C LEU A 198 9.04 -13.47 -5.96
N ALA A 199 9.95 -12.51 -6.15
CA ALA A 199 11.36 -12.80 -6.42
C ALA A 199 12.06 -13.40 -5.19
N VAL A 200 11.85 -12.81 -4.00
CA VAL A 200 12.41 -13.30 -2.73
C VAL A 200 11.93 -14.72 -2.45
N LEU A 201 10.63 -14.97 -2.51
CA LEU A 201 10.06 -16.30 -2.26
C LEU A 201 10.60 -17.38 -3.19
N ARG A 202 10.77 -17.06 -4.48
CA ARG A 202 11.33 -18.00 -5.46
C ARG A 202 12.81 -18.26 -5.21
N ALA A 203 13.58 -17.22 -4.85
CA ALA A 203 15.00 -17.35 -4.56
C ALA A 203 15.23 -18.22 -3.31
N ASP A 204 14.50 -17.96 -2.23
CA ASP A 204 14.64 -18.70 -0.97
C ASP A 204 14.24 -20.16 -1.12
N ALA A 205 13.10 -20.43 -1.80
CA ALA A 205 12.66 -21.79 -2.09
C ALA A 205 13.70 -22.56 -2.95
N ALA A 206 14.23 -21.93 -4.00
CA ALA A 206 15.22 -22.56 -4.87
C ALA A 206 16.56 -22.82 -4.15
N LEU A 207 16.98 -21.91 -3.26
CA LEU A 207 18.23 -22.06 -2.51
C LEU A 207 18.13 -23.20 -1.49
N ALA A 208 17.01 -23.29 -0.78
CA ALA A 208 16.76 -24.38 0.16
C ALA A 208 16.69 -25.75 -0.54
N GLU A 209 16.06 -25.83 -1.71
CA GLU A 209 15.98 -27.08 -2.49
C GLU A 209 17.36 -27.56 -2.98
N ARG A 210 18.22 -26.64 -3.43
CA ARG A 210 19.59 -26.97 -3.84
C ARG A 210 20.44 -27.45 -2.66
N ALA A 211 20.32 -26.81 -1.50
CA ALA A 211 21.05 -27.21 -0.30
C ALA A 211 20.67 -28.63 0.14
N ALA A 212 19.37 -28.95 0.17
CA ALA A 212 18.87 -30.28 0.49
C ALA A 212 19.38 -31.34 -0.51
N ALA A 213 19.35 -31.05 -1.82
CA ALA A 213 19.84 -31.96 -2.86
C ALA A 213 21.36 -32.22 -2.78
N ALA A 214 22.14 -31.20 -2.44
CA ALA A 214 23.59 -31.32 -2.26
C ALA A 214 23.94 -32.24 -1.07
N LEU A 215 23.26 -32.05 0.07
CA LEU A 215 23.42 -32.90 1.26
C LEU A 215 22.99 -34.35 0.98
N GLU A 216 21.88 -34.55 0.28
CA GLU A 216 21.41 -35.88 -0.12
C GLU A 216 22.45 -36.61 -0.99
N THR A 217 23.06 -35.90 -1.94
CA THR A 217 24.11 -36.45 -2.80
C THR A 217 25.35 -36.83 -1.98
N ARG A 218 25.74 -35.99 -1.00
CA ARG A 218 26.87 -36.24 -0.10
C ARG A 218 26.65 -37.50 0.76
N ILE A 219 25.46 -37.63 1.35
CA ILE A 219 25.08 -38.80 2.17
C ILE A 219 25.16 -40.09 1.35
N ARG A 220 24.62 -40.08 0.12
CA ARG A 220 24.66 -41.25 -0.77
C ARG A 220 26.09 -41.65 -1.15
N ASN A 221 26.96 -40.68 -1.43
CA ASN A 221 28.36 -40.95 -1.78
C ASN A 221 29.16 -41.61 -0.64
N LEU A 222 28.77 -41.36 0.62
CA LEU A 222 29.37 -42.00 1.80
C LEU A 222 28.72 -43.35 2.16
N GLY A 223 27.83 -43.88 1.30
CA GLY A 223 27.13 -45.15 1.52
C GLY A 223 25.94 -45.08 2.47
N GLY A 224 25.56 -43.88 2.93
CA GLY A 224 24.38 -43.66 3.75
C GLY A 224 23.09 -43.54 2.94
N ARG A 225 21.95 -43.77 3.58
CA ARG A 225 20.63 -43.45 3.02
C ARG A 225 20.12 -42.17 3.68
N PRO A 226 19.65 -41.17 2.91
CA PRO A 226 19.12 -39.94 3.47
C PRO A 226 17.93 -40.26 4.38
N ALA A 227 17.91 -39.65 5.57
CA ALA A 227 16.86 -39.89 6.54
C ALA A 227 15.51 -39.39 5.99
N THR A 228 14.50 -40.25 5.93
CA THR A 228 13.14 -39.82 5.61
C THR A 228 12.59 -39.02 6.76
N VAL A 229 12.52 -37.70 6.61
CA VAL A 229 11.75 -36.86 7.52
C VAL A 229 10.28 -37.08 7.13
N THR A 230 9.51 -37.75 7.98
CA THR A 230 8.09 -38.01 7.72
C THR A 230 7.31 -36.72 7.54
N ASP A 231 6.37 -36.74 6.60
CA ASP A 231 5.54 -35.61 6.14
C ASP A 231 4.41 -35.29 7.13
N ALA A 232 4.66 -35.47 8.44
CA ALA A 232 3.66 -35.15 9.46
C ALA A 232 3.38 -33.65 9.38
N PRO A 233 2.12 -33.23 9.14
CA PRO A 233 1.77 -31.83 9.09
C PRO A 233 2.05 -31.25 10.48
N THR A 234 3.05 -30.37 10.58
CA THR A 234 3.24 -29.57 11.77
C THR A 234 1.94 -28.78 12.00
N PRO A 235 1.28 -28.88 13.16
CA PRO A 235 0.08 -28.10 13.41
C PRO A 235 0.42 -26.61 13.29
N SER A 236 -0.24 -25.98 12.31
CA SER A 236 -0.30 -24.56 11.96
C SER A 236 0.70 -23.59 12.63
N THR A 237 1.77 -23.25 11.90
CA THR A 237 2.47 -21.94 12.01
C THR A 237 1.56 -20.73 11.72
N ARG A 238 0.31 -20.96 11.30
CA ARG A 238 -0.70 -19.93 11.01
C ARG A 238 -1.38 -19.34 12.24
N LEU A 239 -1.24 -19.96 13.42
CA LEU A 239 -2.01 -19.60 14.61
C LEU A 239 -1.09 -19.35 15.81
N PRO A 240 -1.36 -18.33 16.65
CA PRO A 240 -0.56 -18.05 17.84
C PRO A 240 -0.62 -19.22 18.82
N GLY A 241 0.55 -19.74 19.22
CA GLY A 241 0.62 -20.93 20.08
C GLY A 241 0.06 -22.20 19.44
N GLY A 242 -0.13 -22.21 18.11
CA GLY A 242 -0.78 -23.31 17.40
C GLY A 242 -2.29 -23.43 17.66
N ARG A 243 -2.96 -22.36 18.14
CA ARG A 243 -4.35 -22.42 18.62
C ARG A 243 -5.23 -21.35 17.98
N ALA A 244 -6.50 -21.71 17.74
CA ALA A 244 -7.51 -20.80 17.20
C ALA A 244 -8.03 -19.81 18.24
N ARG A 245 -7.95 -20.15 19.54
CA ARG A 245 -8.29 -19.27 20.66
C ARG A 245 -7.21 -19.29 21.73
N LEU A 246 -6.92 -18.10 22.24
CA LEU A 246 -6.00 -17.77 23.31
C LEU A 246 -6.81 -17.51 24.58
N THR A 247 -6.19 -17.74 25.73
CA THR A 247 -6.75 -17.38 27.02
C THR A 247 -6.62 -15.87 27.21
N ALA A 248 -7.69 -15.20 27.65
CA ALA A 248 -7.61 -13.78 27.99
C ALA A 248 -6.66 -13.59 29.20
N PRO A 249 -5.67 -12.67 29.13
CA PRO A 249 -4.74 -12.47 30.25
C PRO A 249 -5.43 -12.03 31.54
N VAL A 250 -6.56 -11.32 31.43
CA VAL A 250 -7.41 -10.91 32.54
C VAL A 250 -8.82 -11.41 32.30
N SER A 251 -9.47 -11.92 33.35
CA SER A 251 -10.86 -12.37 33.27
C SER A 251 -11.81 -11.20 33.01
N GLY A 252 -12.69 -11.34 32.03
CA GLY A 252 -13.67 -10.33 31.62
C GLY A 252 -13.40 -9.74 30.23
N ALA A 253 -14.33 -8.90 29.77
CA ALA A 253 -14.20 -8.24 28.47
C ALA A 253 -13.15 -7.10 28.55
N PRO A 254 -12.36 -6.88 27.48
CA PRO A 254 -11.46 -5.74 27.42
C PRO A 254 -12.27 -4.42 27.45
N LEU A 255 -11.74 -3.40 28.11
CA LEU A 255 -12.35 -2.07 28.18
C LEU A 255 -12.33 -1.36 26.83
N ALA A 256 -11.20 -1.45 26.12
CA ALA A 256 -10.98 -0.74 24.87
C ALA A 256 -9.82 -1.35 24.06
N LYS A 257 -9.85 -1.08 22.76
CA LYS A 257 -8.70 -1.25 21.87
C LYS A 257 -7.76 -0.06 22.04
N SER A 258 -6.47 -0.31 22.21
CA SER A 258 -5.44 0.72 22.40
C SER A 258 -4.33 0.49 21.37
N GLY A 259 -4.33 1.26 20.29
CA GLY A 259 -3.46 0.98 19.15
C GLY A 259 -3.81 -0.37 18.51
N GLN A 260 -2.83 -1.28 18.48
CA GLN A 260 -3.02 -2.65 17.96
C GLN A 260 -3.26 -3.71 19.05
N GLY A 261 -3.25 -3.33 20.34
CA GLY A 261 -3.52 -4.23 21.46
C GLY A 261 -4.86 -3.98 22.16
N LEU A 262 -5.12 -4.76 23.21
CA LEU A 262 -6.31 -4.70 24.06
C LEU A 262 -5.92 -4.29 25.48
N ARG A 263 -6.79 -3.51 26.14
CA ARG A 263 -6.64 -3.13 27.55
C ARG A 263 -7.77 -3.68 28.40
N TRP A 264 -7.44 -4.12 29.61
CA TRP A 264 -8.40 -4.45 30.66
C TRP A 264 -8.17 -3.53 31.86
N ALA A 265 -9.25 -3.04 32.47
CA ALA A 265 -9.18 -2.61 33.86
C ALA A 265 -9.12 -3.88 34.67
N ALA A 266 -7.98 -4.12 35.31
CA ALA A 266 -7.84 -5.31 36.08
C ALA A 266 -8.38 -5.09 37.49
N PRO A 267 -9.33 -5.91 37.97
CA PRO A 267 -9.47 -6.08 39.41
C PRO A 267 -8.13 -6.65 39.93
N ALA A 268 -7.70 -6.26 41.13
CA ALA A 268 -6.48 -6.82 41.71
C ALA A 268 -6.51 -8.35 41.61
N GLY A 269 -5.49 -8.95 40.97
CA GLY A 269 -5.56 -10.36 40.62
C GLY A 269 -4.40 -10.85 39.75
N ALA A 270 -4.42 -12.15 39.49
CA ALA A 270 -3.43 -12.82 38.65
C ALA A 270 -3.67 -12.53 37.17
N VAL A 271 -2.58 -12.30 36.43
CA VAL A 271 -2.59 -12.17 34.98
C VAL A 271 -2.09 -13.47 34.37
N ALA A 272 -2.91 -14.06 33.52
CA ALA A 272 -2.68 -15.38 32.95
C ALA A 272 -1.91 -15.32 31.62
N SER A 273 -1.17 -16.39 31.33
CA SER A 273 -0.55 -16.60 30.03
C SER A 273 -1.61 -16.90 28.97
N PRO A 274 -1.62 -16.19 27.82
CA PRO A 274 -2.60 -16.42 26.77
C PRO A 274 -2.46 -17.75 26.04
N ALA A 275 -1.29 -18.38 26.11
CA ALA A 275 -1.02 -19.72 25.58
C ALA A 275 0.24 -20.31 26.22
N ALA A 276 0.52 -21.58 25.94
CA ALA A 276 1.81 -22.16 26.29
C ALA A 276 2.93 -21.53 25.44
N GLY A 277 4.05 -21.22 26.06
CA GLY A 277 5.16 -20.52 25.40
C GLY A 277 6.42 -20.46 26.25
N ARG A 278 7.45 -19.80 25.70
CA ARG A 278 8.69 -19.51 26.43
C ARG A 278 8.75 -18.02 26.74
N VAL A 279 9.17 -17.66 27.94
CA VAL A 279 9.39 -16.26 28.33
C VAL A 279 10.65 -15.75 27.63
N ASP A 280 10.49 -14.81 26.72
CA ASP A 280 11.60 -14.11 26.06
C ASP A 280 12.11 -12.94 26.89
N HIS A 281 11.22 -12.29 27.65
CA HIS A 281 11.56 -11.19 28.55
C HIS A 281 10.58 -11.12 29.71
N ALA A 282 11.10 -10.82 30.90
CA ALA A 282 10.32 -10.55 32.11
C ALA A 282 11.04 -9.46 32.91
N GLY A 283 10.46 -8.26 33.00
CA GLY A 283 11.01 -7.16 33.78
C GLY A 283 10.46 -5.77 33.41
N PRO A 284 11.03 -4.70 33.98
CA PRO A 284 10.54 -3.34 33.78
C PRO A 284 10.92 -2.78 32.41
N LEU A 285 9.94 -2.13 31.76
CA LEU A 285 10.11 -1.45 30.48
C LEU A 285 9.64 0.02 30.57
N SER A 286 10.49 0.94 30.09
CA SER A 286 10.25 2.38 30.18
C SER A 286 8.92 2.77 29.51
N GLY A 287 8.00 3.35 30.30
CA GLY A 287 6.67 3.76 29.84
C GLY A 287 5.58 2.67 29.85
N TRP A 288 5.92 1.42 30.20
CA TRP A 288 5.01 0.27 30.14
C TRP A 288 4.92 -0.53 31.46
N GLY A 289 5.67 -0.13 32.48
CA GLY A 289 5.71 -0.83 33.77
C GLY A 289 6.43 -2.18 33.67
N GLU A 290 6.02 -3.16 34.48
CA GLU A 290 6.51 -4.53 34.36
C GLU A 290 5.86 -5.23 33.16
N VAL A 291 6.69 -5.87 32.33
CA VAL A 291 6.31 -6.48 31.05
C VAL A 291 6.82 -7.92 30.97
N VAL A 292 5.97 -8.80 30.46
CA VAL A 292 6.32 -10.17 30.08
C VAL A 292 6.09 -10.36 28.58
N ILE A 293 7.12 -10.83 27.88
CA ILE A 293 7.08 -11.18 26.46
C ILE A 293 7.22 -12.69 26.33
N LEU A 294 6.28 -13.32 25.63
CA LEU A 294 6.24 -14.76 25.39
C LEU A 294 6.48 -15.07 23.91
N ASP A 295 7.39 -16.00 23.62
CA ASP A 295 7.47 -16.71 22.34
C ASP A 295 6.43 -17.85 22.32
N LEU A 296 5.44 -17.70 21.46
CA LEU A 296 4.37 -18.69 21.24
C LEU A 296 4.69 -19.65 20.09
N GLY A 297 5.87 -19.52 19.47
CA GLY A 297 6.28 -20.32 18.33
C GLY A 297 5.65 -19.87 17.01
N GLY A 298 6.24 -20.30 15.89
CA GLY A 298 5.77 -19.94 14.55
C GLY A 298 5.84 -18.44 14.24
N GLY A 299 6.75 -17.72 14.89
CA GLY A 299 6.90 -16.26 14.76
C GLY A 299 5.92 -15.46 15.60
N TRP A 300 5.04 -16.09 16.38
CA TRP A 300 4.10 -15.37 17.23
C TRP A 300 4.72 -14.98 18.57
N ARG A 301 4.55 -13.73 18.96
CA ARG A 301 4.90 -13.25 20.31
C ARG A 301 3.70 -12.62 20.98
N ALA A 302 3.56 -12.85 22.28
CA ALA A 302 2.58 -12.17 23.12
C ALA A 302 3.31 -11.21 24.06
N VAL A 303 2.84 -9.96 24.12
CA VAL A 303 3.35 -8.94 25.05
C VAL A 303 2.25 -8.65 26.06
N VAL A 304 2.56 -8.84 27.34
CA VAL A 304 1.67 -8.54 28.47
C VAL A 304 2.35 -7.49 29.34
N ALA A 305 1.74 -6.32 29.47
CA ALA A 305 2.30 -5.17 30.18
C ALA A 305 1.33 -4.62 31.23
N GLY A 306 1.84 -3.81 32.16
CA GLY A 306 1.05 -3.25 33.27
C GLY A 306 0.92 -4.20 34.46
N LEU A 307 1.89 -5.10 34.63
CA LEU A 307 1.99 -5.93 35.82
C LEU A 307 2.52 -5.10 37.01
N ASP A 308 2.12 -5.48 38.22
CA ASP A 308 2.62 -4.95 39.48
C ASP A 308 3.73 -5.86 40.05
N THR A 309 3.52 -7.18 39.94
CA THR A 309 4.56 -8.18 40.25
C THR A 309 4.66 -9.21 39.14
N ILE A 310 5.87 -9.70 38.88
CA ILE A 310 6.14 -10.77 37.92
C ILE A 310 6.37 -12.07 38.69
N SER A 311 5.79 -13.17 38.21
CA SER A 311 5.90 -14.52 38.80
C SER A 311 6.68 -15.52 37.94
N VAL A 312 7.25 -15.09 36.82
CA VAL A 312 7.98 -15.92 35.85
C VAL A 312 9.34 -15.31 35.50
N GLU A 313 10.29 -16.14 35.11
CA GLU A 313 11.65 -15.69 34.74
C GLU A 313 11.92 -15.77 33.23
N THR A 314 12.87 -14.94 32.76
CA THR A 314 13.30 -14.99 31.36
C THR A 314 13.90 -16.36 31.04
N GLY A 315 13.37 -17.01 30.00
CA GLY A 315 13.76 -18.34 29.55
C GLY A 315 12.93 -19.49 30.11
N GLU A 316 12.05 -19.22 31.07
CA GLU A 316 11.09 -20.18 31.62
C GLU A 316 10.05 -20.61 30.57
N ARG A 317 9.55 -21.85 30.68
CA ARG A 317 8.40 -22.31 29.90
C ARG A 317 7.13 -22.17 30.73
N VAL A 318 6.13 -21.49 30.18
CA VAL A 318 4.84 -21.28 30.82
C VAL A 318 3.76 -22.09 30.11
N ALA A 319 2.80 -22.61 30.87
CA ALA A 319 1.61 -23.26 30.35
C ALA A 319 0.51 -22.24 30.00
N ASP A 320 -0.46 -22.67 29.21
CA ASP A 320 -1.70 -21.91 28.97
C ASP A 320 -2.42 -21.64 30.30
N GLY A 321 -2.83 -20.39 30.51
CA GLY A 321 -3.51 -19.97 31.74
C GLY A 321 -2.60 -19.86 32.98
N GLN A 322 -1.30 -20.19 32.88
CA GLN A 322 -0.36 -20.05 33.99
C GLN A 322 -0.22 -18.58 34.40
N ALA A 323 -0.16 -18.29 35.69
CA ALA A 323 0.02 -16.94 36.19
C ALA A 323 1.41 -16.40 35.79
N LEU A 324 1.43 -15.30 35.03
CA LEU A 324 2.64 -14.55 34.67
C LEU A 324 3.03 -13.55 35.76
N GLY A 325 2.06 -13.12 36.56
CA GLY A 325 2.23 -12.07 37.54
C GLY A 325 0.89 -11.64 38.14
N SER A 326 0.91 -10.54 38.86
CA SER A 326 -0.31 -9.89 39.37
C SER A 326 -0.32 -8.41 39.03
N THR A 327 -1.50 -7.80 39.09
CA THR A 327 -1.71 -6.37 38.84
C THR A 327 -2.37 -5.72 40.05
N ALA A 328 -2.05 -4.46 40.29
CA ALA A 328 -2.54 -3.69 41.42
C ALA A 328 -4.03 -3.32 41.26
N ARG A 329 -4.70 -3.03 42.37
CA ARG A 329 -6.11 -2.62 42.36
C ARG A 329 -6.28 -1.29 41.63
N GLY A 330 -7.03 -1.28 40.53
CA GLY A 330 -7.21 -0.10 39.69
C GLY A 330 -6.09 0.10 38.65
N GLY A 331 -5.21 -0.89 38.49
CA GLY A 331 -4.25 -0.94 37.39
C GLY A 331 -4.89 -1.34 36.05
N GLU A 332 -4.11 -1.20 34.99
CA GLU A 332 -4.50 -1.60 33.64
C GLU A 332 -3.52 -2.63 33.09
N VAL A 333 -4.04 -3.70 32.50
CA VAL A 333 -3.24 -4.70 31.80
C VAL A 333 -3.39 -4.48 30.30
N TYR A 334 -2.27 -4.41 29.61
CA TYR A 334 -2.20 -4.30 28.16
C TYR A 334 -1.74 -5.63 27.56
N PHE A 335 -2.45 -6.11 26.54
CA PHE A 335 -2.08 -7.29 25.76
C PHE A 335 -1.90 -6.92 24.30
N GLU A 336 -0.79 -7.31 23.72
CA GLU A 336 -0.51 -7.20 22.30
C GLU A 336 -0.03 -8.53 21.74
N LEU A 337 -0.58 -8.89 20.59
CA LEU A 337 -0.12 -10.03 19.83
C LEU A 337 0.73 -9.55 18.65
N ARG A 338 1.88 -10.15 18.45
CA ARG A 338 2.80 -9.86 17.36
C ARG A 338 3.02 -11.09 16.51
N ARG A 339 3.15 -10.87 15.20
CA ARG A 339 3.70 -11.84 14.26
C ARG A 339 5.02 -11.26 13.76
N GLU A 340 6.11 -11.92 14.11
CA GLU A 340 7.47 -11.44 14.03
C GLU A 340 7.62 -10.12 14.80
N ASP A 341 7.85 -9.01 14.10
CA ASP A 341 7.98 -7.67 14.68
C ASP A 341 6.76 -6.77 14.40
N ARG A 342 5.71 -7.29 13.74
CA ARG A 342 4.47 -6.54 13.48
C ARG A 342 3.39 -6.88 14.50
N ALA A 343 2.78 -5.85 15.09
CA ALA A 343 1.56 -6.03 15.86
C ALA A 343 0.41 -6.52 14.96
N VAL A 344 -0.48 -7.32 15.53
CA VAL A 344 -1.68 -7.88 14.90
C VAL A 344 -2.83 -7.75 15.88
N ASP A 345 -4.04 -7.47 15.39
CA ASP A 345 -5.23 -7.40 16.25
C ASP A 345 -5.44 -8.72 17.01
N PRO A 346 -5.39 -8.74 18.35
CA PRO A 346 -5.56 -9.96 19.14
C PRO A 346 -7.04 -10.37 19.29
N ALA A 347 -8.00 -9.47 19.04
CA ALA A 347 -9.42 -9.72 19.30
C ALA A 347 -10.00 -10.97 18.58
N PRO A 348 -9.63 -11.31 17.33
CA PRO A 348 -10.11 -12.51 16.65
C PRO A 348 -9.64 -13.82 17.29
N TYR A 349 -8.60 -13.77 18.13
CA TYR A 349 -7.97 -14.94 18.74
C TYR A 349 -8.38 -15.13 20.20
N LEU A 350 -9.26 -14.30 20.78
CA LEU A 350 -9.71 -14.44 22.18
C LEU A 350 -11.05 -15.17 22.31
#